data_AF-A0A6N6ZSQ6-F1
#
_entry.id   AF-A0A6N6ZSQ6-F1
#
_cell.length_a   1.000
_cell.length_b   1.000
_cell.length_c   1.000
_cell.angle_alpha   90.00
_cell.angle_beta   90.00
_cell.angle_gamma   90.00
#
_symmetry.space_group_name_H-M   'P 1'
#
loop_
_entity.id
_entity.type
_entity.pdbx_description
1 polymer ?
#
loop_
_entity_poly.entity_id
_entity_poly.type
_entity_poly.pdbx_seq_one_letter_code
_entity_poly.pdbx_strand_id
1 'polypeptide(L)'
;MAMAGAAGLGRAERRWRSGFEEMNTIPPKGHRIAKYAFKLPSDAKRIKVEARLNYMSHDQAVADKLLGKGAVKVPMVETKALARAYGADLKAIEAPQKLSRR
;
A
#
# COMPACT_ATOMS: atom_id res chain seq x y z
N MET A 1 -31.31 -27.33 56.67
CA MET A 1 -30.17 -28.08 56.09
C MET A 1 -30.24 -27.88 54.58
N ALA A 2 -29.43 -26.98 54.01
CA ALA A 2 -28.13 -27.27 53.38
C ALA A 2 -28.31 -28.19 52.15
N MET A 3 -27.93 -27.87 50.90
CA MET A 3 -27.02 -26.87 50.33
C MET A 3 -27.42 -26.62 48.87
N ALA A 4 -27.23 -25.39 48.42
CA ALA A 4 -27.24 -24.99 47.02
C ALA A 4 -26.05 -25.58 46.26
N GLY A 5 -26.22 -25.83 44.96
CA GLY A 5 -25.16 -26.25 44.05
C GLY A 5 -25.51 -25.87 42.61
N ALA A 6 -25.55 -24.57 42.33
CA ALA A 6 -25.76 -24.04 40.99
C ALA A 6 -24.57 -24.45 40.10
N ALA A 7 -24.84 -25.25 39.07
CA ALA A 7 -23.89 -25.55 38.01
C ALA A 7 -23.60 -24.28 37.20
N GLY A 8 -22.62 -23.50 37.65
CA GLY A 8 -22.07 -22.37 36.91
C GLY A 8 -21.29 -22.86 35.69
N LEU A 9 -21.96 -22.97 34.53
CA LEU A 9 -21.26 -22.96 33.25
C LEU A 9 -20.65 -21.58 33.04
N GLY A 10 -19.40 -21.43 33.49
CA GLY A 10 -18.57 -20.26 33.17
C GLY A 10 -18.44 -20.15 31.66
N ARG A 11 -19.17 -19.20 31.05
CA ARG A 11 -18.98 -18.84 29.65
C ARG A 11 -17.56 -18.33 29.49
N ALA A 12 -16.68 -19.15 28.92
CA ALA A 12 -15.36 -18.73 28.49
C ALA A 12 -15.55 -17.58 27.49
N GLU A 13 -15.23 -16.37 27.93
CA GLU A 13 -15.31 -15.16 27.13
C GLU A 13 -14.28 -15.26 26.01
N ARG A 14 -14.71 -15.72 24.83
CA ARG A 14 -13.89 -15.69 23.62
C ARG A 14 -13.66 -14.22 23.27
N ARG A 15 -12.53 -13.67 23.73
CA ARG A 15 -12.03 -12.38 23.24
C ARG A 15 -11.75 -12.53 21.74
N TRP A 16 -12.62 -11.94 20.94
CA TRP A 16 -12.38 -11.78 19.51
C TRP A 16 -11.14 -10.91 19.33
N ARG A 17 -10.04 -11.51 18.86
CA ARG A 17 -8.91 -10.74 18.32
C ARG A 17 -9.12 -10.65 16.82
N SER A 18 -9.55 -9.48 16.34
CA SER A 18 -9.49 -9.14 14.93
C SER A 18 -8.10 -8.59 14.61
N GLY A 19 -7.38 -9.25 13.72
CA GLY A 19 -6.17 -8.73 13.09
C GLY A 19 -6.36 -8.75 11.58
N PHE A 20 -5.65 -7.89 10.85
CA PHE A 20 -5.56 -8.02 9.39
C PHE A 20 -4.66 -9.22 9.08
N GLU A 21 -5.14 -10.16 8.26
CA GLU A 21 -4.32 -11.30 7.80
C GLU A 21 -3.09 -10.84 7.02
N GLU A 22 -3.19 -9.73 6.29
CA GLU A 22 -2.10 -9.17 5.50
C GLU A 22 -1.86 -7.70 5.83
N MET A 23 -0.66 -7.39 6.29
CA MET A 23 -0.26 -6.03 6.65
C MET A 23 0.67 -5.47 5.57
N ASN A 24 0.09 -4.81 4.57
CA ASN A 24 0.83 -4.24 3.44
C ASN A 24 1.42 -2.84 3.71
N THR A 25 1.36 -2.36 4.96
CA THR A 25 1.90 -1.07 5.38
C THR A 25 3.41 -1.15 5.67
N ILE A 26 4.12 -0.04 5.47
CA ILE A 26 5.54 0.06 5.85
C ILE A 26 5.58 0.25 7.38
N PRO A 27 6.31 -0.59 8.13
CA PRO A 27 6.37 -0.47 9.58
C PRO A 27 7.05 0.83 10.02
N PRO A 28 6.80 1.32 11.25
CA PRO A 28 7.44 2.53 11.77
C PRO A 28 8.96 2.45 11.70
N LYS A 29 9.60 3.49 11.15
CA LYS A 29 11.06 3.56 10.88
C LYS A 29 11.59 2.43 9.97
N GLY A 30 10.70 1.67 9.34
CA GLY A 30 11.06 0.61 8.41
C GLY A 30 11.16 1.09 6.97
N HIS A 31 11.45 0.13 6.09
CA HIS A 31 11.41 0.32 4.64
C HIS A 31 10.85 -0.95 4.01
N ARG A 32 10.32 -0.82 2.79
CA ARG A 32 9.88 -1.96 1.97
C ARG A 32 10.54 -1.88 0.62
N ILE A 33 11.10 -3.01 0.17
CA ILE A 33 11.70 -3.14 -1.16
C ILE A 33 10.69 -3.87 -2.05
N ALA A 34 10.27 -3.21 -3.13
CA ALA A 34 9.46 -3.83 -4.17
C ALA A 34 10.35 -4.08 -5.40
N LYS A 35 10.32 -5.31 -5.92
CA LYS A 35 11.06 -5.70 -7.12
C LYS A 35 10.09 -5.73 -8.30
N TYR A 36 10.46 -5.06 -9.39
CA TYR A 36 9.71 -5.04 -10.63
C TYR A 36 10.59 -5.56 -11.76
N ALA A 37 9.98 -6.29 -12.69
CA ALA A 37 10.60 -6.74 -13.92
C ALA A 37 9.74 -6.32 -15.10
N PHE A 38 10.38 -5.81 -16.15
CA PHE A 38 9.73 -5.42 -17.40
C PHE A 38 10.60 -5.90 -18.57
N LYS A 39 9.95 -6.25 -19.68
CA LYS A 39 10.66 -6.61 -20.92
C LYS A 39 10.90 -5.35 -21.74
N LEU A 40 12.09 -5.22 -22.29
CA LEU A 40 12.47 -4.10 -23.14
C LEU A 40 12.39 -4.51 -24.62
N PRO A 41 11.93 -3.61 -25.51
CA PRO A 41 12.09 -3.78 -26.95
C PRO A 41 13.58 -3.92 -27.31
N SER A 42 13.92 -4.76 -28.28
CA SER A 42 15.30 -5.05 -28.67
C SER A 42 16.06 -3.84 -29.23
N ASP A 43 15.34 -2.85 -29.72
CA ASP A 43 15.83 -1.61 -30.32
C ASP A 43 15.80 -0.42 -29.35
N ALA A 44 15.42 -0.64 -28.08
CA ALA A 44 15.31 0.43 -27.09
C ALA A 44 16.69 1.03 -26.75
N LYS A 45 16.95 2.25 -27.24
CA LYS A 45 18.21 2.98 -26.97
C LYS A 45 18.21 3.74 -25.65
N ARG A 46 17.02 4.09 -25.14
CA ARG A 46 16.81 4.87 -23.91
C ARG A 46 15.55 4.41 -23.20
N ILE A 47 15.62 4.39 -21.88
CA ILE A 47 14.52 3.94 -21.01
C ILE A 47 14.29 5.02 -19.96
N LYS A 48 13.04 5.43 -19.75
CA LYS A 48 12.66 6.30 -18.64
C LYS A 48 11.86 5.49 -17.64
N VAL A 49 12.36 5.42 -16.40
CA VAL A 49 11.65 4.81 -15.28
C VAL A 49 11.12 5.92 -14.38
N GLU A 50 9.82 5.90 -14.13
CA GLU A 50 9.17 6.83 -13.23
C GLU A 50 8.53 6.06 -12.08
N ALA A 51 9.00 6.33 -10.86
CA ALA A 51 8.48 5.76 -9.64
C ALA A 51 7.70 6.84 -8.88
N ARG A 52 6.44 6.56 -8.57
CA ARG A 52 5.56 7.46 -7.80
C ARG A 52 5.08 6.76 -6.54
N LEU A 53 5.13 7.49 -5.43
CA LEU A 53 4.53 7.13 -4.16
C LEU A 53 3.23 7.94 -4.03
N ASN A 54 2.12 7.24 -4.11
CA ASN A 54 0.79 7.81 -3.99
C ASN A 54 0.16 7.40 -2.66
N TYR A 55 -0.56 8.33 -2.04
CA TYR A 55 -1.41 8.07 -0.89
C TYR A 55 -2.87 8.03 -1.33
N MET A 56 -3.59 7.04 -0.83
CA MET A 56 -5.04 6.91 -0.97
C MET A 56 -5.57 6.39 0.36
N SER A 57 -6.64 6.99 0.89
CA SER A 57 -7.18 6.58 2.19
C SER A 57 -7.77 5.17 2.13
N HIS A 58 -8.59 4.89 1.12
CA HIS A 58 -9.20 3.57 0.87
C HIS A 58 -9.42 3.37 -0.64
N ASP A 59 -9.57 2.11 -1.09
CA ASP A 59 -9.88 1.84 -2.50
C ASP A 59 -11.24 2.42 -2.91
N GLN A 60 -11.31 2.93 -4.15
CA GLN A 60 -12.57 3.44 -4.72
C GLN A 60 -13.69 2.38 -4.67
N ALA A 61 -13.35 1.11 -4.89
CA ALA A 61 -14.31 0.01 -4.83
C ALA A 61 -14.92 -0.17 -3.42
N VAL A 62 -14.18 0.16 -2.36
CA VAL A 62 -14.71 0.12 -0.99
C VAL A 62 -15.66 1.30 -0.76
N ALA A 63 -15.28 2.50 -1.21
CA ALA A 63 -16.14 3.68 -1.13
C ALA A 63 -17.45 3.48 -1.88
N ASP A 64 -17.40 2.94 -3.10
CA ASP A 64 -18.59 2.66 -3.92
C ASP A 64 -19.54 1.65 -3.25
N LYS A 65 -18.99 0.64 -2.56
CA LYS A 65 -19.80 -0.34 -1.83
C LYS A 65 -20.49 0.24 -0.60
N LEU A 66 -19.84 1.16 0.11
CA LEU A 66 -20.35 1.72 1.37
C LEU A 66 -21.28 2.92 1.16
N LEU A 67 -20.98 3.76 0.18
CA LEU A 67 -21.62 5.07 -0.01
C LEU A 67 -22.49 5.14 -1.27
N GLY A 68 -22.49 4.08 -2.07
CA GLY A 68 -23.13 4.07 -3.38
C GLY A 68 -22.15 4.43 -4.50
N LYS A 69 -22.37 3.80 -5.66
CA LYS A 69 -21.47 3.90 -6.81
C LYS A 69 -21.31 5.36 -7.27
N GLY A 70 -20.08 5.87 -7.23
CA GLY A 70 -19.76 7.22 -7.70
C GLY A 70 -20.26 8.36 -6.80
N ALA A 71 -20.81 8.06 -5.62
CA ALA A 71 -21.27 9.07 -4.67
C ALA A 71 -20.10 9.92 -4.12
N VAL A 72 -18.93 9.29 -3.94
CA VAL A 72 -17.70 9.95 -3.50
C VAL A 72 -16.54 9.47 -4.36
N LYS A 73 -15.72 10.41 -4.85
CA LYS A 73 -14.47 10.11 -5.54
C LYS A 73 -13.33 10.16 -4.53
N VAL A 74 -12.68 9.03 -4.28
CA VAL A 74 -11.55 8.99 -3.36
C VAL A 74 -10.34 9.68 -4.03
N PRO A 75 -9.73 10.69 -3.38
CA PRO A 75 -8.58 11.35 -3.94
C PRO A 75 -7.34 10.46 -3.86
N MET A 76 -6.59 10.40 -4.96
CA MET A 76 -5.23 9.86 -4.98
C MET A 76 -4.26 11.06 -4.95
N VAL A 77 -3.47 11.15 -3.89
CA VAL A 77 -2.52 12.24 -3.68
C VAL A 77 -1.11 11.75 -3.95
N GLU A 78 -0.44 12.36 -4.94
CA GLU A 78 0.98 12.07 -5.18
C GLU A 78 1.82 12.67 -4.06
N THR A 79 2.55 11.82 -3.34
CA THR A 79 3.40 12.25 -2.22
C THR A 79 4.84 12.49 -2.66
N LYS A 80 5.36 11.63 -3.54
CA LYS A 80 6.73 11.72 -4.02
C LYS A 80 6.87 11.04 -5.37
N ALA A 81 7.57 11.69 -6.30
CA ALA A 81 7.96 11.09 -7.56
C ALA A 81 9.48 11.08 -7.74
N LEU A 82 9.98 10.09 -8.45
CA LEU A 82 11.36 9.99 -8.90
C LEU A 82 11.37 9.48 -10.33
N ALA A 83 11.85 10.30 -11.25
CA ALA A 83 12.11 9.89 -12.62
C ALA A 83 13.61 9.72 -12.85
N ARG A 84 14.00 8.66 -13.56
CA ARG A 84 15.37 8.42 -14.01
C ARG A 84 15.40 7.93 -15.44
N ALA A 85 16.37 8.41 -16.20
CA ALA A 85 16.64 7.96 -17.55
C ALA A 85 17.86 7.03 -17.58
N TYR A 86 17.77 5.97 -18.36
CA TYR A 86 18.78 4.94 -18.53
C TYR A 86 19.12 4.75 -20.00
N GLY A 87 20.38 4.46 -20.29
CA GLY A 87 20.86 4.09 -21.62
C GLY A 87 20.53 2.64 -21.97
N ALA A 88 20.86 2.24 -23.20
CA ALA A 88 20.78 0.85 -23.63
C ALA A 88 21.65 -0.09 -22.78
N ASP A 89 22.73 0.44 -22.19
CA ASP A 89 23.62 -0.24 -21.24
C ASP A 89 23.06 -0.27 -19.81
N LEU A 90 21.82 0.18 -19.61
CA LEU A 90 21.12 0.28 -18.33
C LEU A 90 21.84 1.17 -17.29
N LYS A 91 22.80 1.99 -17.71
CA LYS A 91 23.43 3.00 -16.85
C LYS A 91 22.58 4.27 -16.85
N ALA A 92 22.54 4.93 -15.70
CA ALA A 92 21.83 6.20 -15.57
C ALA A 92 22.50 7.27 -16.43
N ILE A 93 21.72 7.97 -17.25
CA ILE A 93 22.22 9.01 -18.17
C ILE A 93 22.35 10.36 -17.45
N GLU A 94 21.50 10.64 -16.46
CA GLU A 94 21.48 11.90 -15.70
C GLU A 94 21.22 11.68 -14.20
N ALA A 95 21.79 12.56 -13.38
CA ALA A 95 21.51 12.62 -11.94
C ALA A 95 20.06 13.10 -11.70
N PRO A 96 19.36 12.57 -10.67
CA PRO A 96 17.97 12.93 -10.44
C PRO A 96 17.83 14.43 -10.17
N GLN A 97 17.05 15.14 -11.00
CA GLN A 97 16.58 16.48 -10.67
C GLN A 97 15.86 16.42 -9.32
N LYS A 98 16.38 17.13 -8.33
CA LYS A 98 15.69 17.34 -7.05
C LYS A 98 14.41 18.10 -7.36
N LEU A 99 13.26 17.45 -7.22
CA LEU A 99 11.97 18.13 -7.36
C LEU A 99 11.84 19.16 -6.22
N SER A 100 11.77 20.43 -6.61
CA SER A 100 11.44 21.57 -5.77
C SER A 100 10.12 21.28 -5.05
N ARG A 101 10.14 21.34 -3.71
CA ARG A 101 8.94 21.43 -2.89
C ARG A 101 8.21 22.72 -3.29
N ARG A 102 6.95 22.59 -3.71
CA ARG A 102 5.97 23.69 -3.58
C ARG A 102 5.42 23.68 -2.17
#